data_AF-A0A2J4RHX8-F1
#
_entry.id   AF-A0A2J4RHX8-F1
#
_cell.length_a   1.000
_cell.length_b   1.000
_cell.length_c   1.000
_cell.angle_alpha   90.00
_cell.angle_beta   90.00
_cell.angle_gamma   90.00
#
_symmetry.space_group_name_H-M   'P 1'
#
loop_
_entity.id
_entity.type
_entity.pdbx_description
1 polymer ?
#
loop_
_entity_poly.entity_id
_entity_poly.type
_entity_poly.pdbx_seq_one_letter_code
_entity_poly.pdbx_strand_id
1 'polypeptide(L)' 'MKKVHIESKRAGDRKVIEISMGGITASYRAIGELSELKATGRGNVRLVKALLREFIRNSDPALI' A
#
# COMPACT_ATOMS: atom_id res chain seq x y z
N MET A 1 -18.32 -7.92 -6.99
CA MET A 1 -17.47 -7.06 -6.11
C MET A 1 -16.04 -7.10 -6.62
N LYS A 2 -15.38 -5.94 -6.74
CA LYS A 2 -13.92 -5.94 -6.95
C LYS A 2 -13.27 -6.36 -5.64
N LYS A 3 -12.60 -7.52 -5.62
CA LYS A 3 -11.84 -7.97 -4.46
C LYS A 3 -10.63 -7.05 -4.30
N VAL A 4 -10.45 -6.52 -3.09
CA VAL A 4 -9.25 -5.79 -2.70
C VAL A 4 -8.41 -6.74 -1.87
N HIS A 5 -7.17 -6.95 -2.29
CA HIS A 5 -6.20 -7.70 -1.51
C HIS A 5 -5.22 -6.72 -0.88
N ILE A 6 -5.01 -6.84 0.44
CA ILE A 6 -4.06 -6.03 1.18
C ILE A 6 -3.10 -6.97 1.90
N GLU A 7 -1.81 -6.80 1.66
CA GLU A 7 -0.75 -7.52 2.37
C GLU A 7 0.12 -6.50 3.10
N SER A 8 0.37 -6.74 4.40
CA SER A 8 1.29 -5.95 5.21
C SER A 8 2.39 -6.83 5.75
N LYS A 9 3.64 -6.40 5.62
CA LYS A 9 4.83 -7.08 6.12
C LYS A 9 5.72 -6.08 6.85
N ARG A 10 6.12 -6.44 8.07
CA ARG A 10 7.06 -5.67 8.89
C ARG A 10 8.22 -6.56 9.33
N ALA A 11 9.44 -6.05 9.18
CA ALA A 11 10.67 -6.70 9.64
C ALA A 11 11.64 -5.62 10.16
N GLY A 12 11.71 -5.48 11.50
CA GLY A 12 12.40 -4.36 12.12
C GLY A 12 11.81 -3.02 11.69
N ASP A 13 12.66 -2.15 11.13
CA ASP A 13 12.28 -0.83 10.63
C ASP A 13 11.77 -0.85 9.19
N ARG A 14 11.83 -2.01 8.53
CA ARG A 14 11.32 -2.19 7.17
C ARG A 14 9.83 -2.53 7.21
N LYS A 15 9.06 -1.78 6.43
CA LYS A 15 7.62 -1.91 6.29
C LYS A 15 7.24 -1.95 4.82
N VAL A 16 6.39 -2.90 4.45
CA VAL A 16 5.88 -3.06 3.09
C VAL A 16 4.38 -3.29 3.16
N ILE A 17 3.62 -2.44 2.48
CA ILE A 17 2.17 -2.58 2.35
C ILE A 17 1.84 -2.63 0.86
N GLU A 18 1.11 -3.65 0.44
CA GLU A 18 0.67 -3.81 -0.94
C GLU A 18 -0.86 -3.86 -1.00
N ILE A 19 -1.45 -3.12 -1.95
CA ILE A 19 -2.87 -3.18 -2.28
C ILE A 19 -3.02 -3.54 -3.75
N SER A 20 -3.78 -4.59 -4.03
CA SER A 20 -4.14 -4.99 -5.39
C SER A 20 -5.64 -4.92 -5.62
N MET A 21 -6.04 -4.23 -6.70
CA MET A 21 -7.43 -4.14 -7.13
C MET A 21 -7.52 -4.10 -8.65
N GLY A 22 -8.17 -5.11 -9.25
CA GLY A 22 -8.53 -5.11 -10.67
C GLY A 22 -7.34 -4.94 -11.63
N GLY A 23 -6.22 -5.63 -11.38
CA GLY A 23 -5.02 -5.55 -12.21
C GLY A 23 -4.13 -4.32 -11.95
N ILE A 24 -4.47 -3.50 -10.96
CA ILE A 24 -3.63 -2.41 -10.46
C ILE A 24 -3.06 -2.86 -9.12
N THR A 25 -1.76 -2.67 -8.94
CA THR A 25 -1.06 -2.90 -7.68
C THR A 25 -0.41 -1.61 -7.22
N ALA A 26 -0.62 -1.23 -5.98
CA ALA A 26 0.06 -0.12 -5.33
C ALA A 26 0.83 -0.64 -4.12
N SER A 27 2.08 -0.23 -3.98
CA SER A 27 2.96 -0.64 -2.89
C SER A 27 3.53 0.57 -2.17
N TYR A 28 3.49 0.54 -0.85
CA TYR A 28 4.20 1.43 0.02
C TYR A 28 5.34 0.68 0.69
N ARG A 29 6.53 1.27 0.67
CA ARG A 29 7.73 0.73 1.31
C ARG A 29 8.32 1.81 2.19
N ALA A 30 8.64 1.48 3.43
CA ALA A 30 9.36 2.37 4.33
C ALA A 30 10.50 1.63 5.02
N ILE A 31 11.60 2.35 5.25
CA ILE A 31 12.77 1.90 6.03
C ILE A 31 13.24 3.13 6.82
N GLY A 32 12.98 3.14 8.13
CA GLY A 32 13.21 4.33 8.96
C GLY A 32 12.47 5.56 8.39
N GLU A 33 13.20 6.64 8.13
CA GLU A 33 12.66 7.89 7.56
C GLU A 33 12.42 7.85 6.05
N LEU A 34 12.99 6.86 5.34
CA LEU A 34 12.83 6.74 3.90
C LEU A 34 11.52 6.03 3.58
N SER A 35 10.68 6.66 2.76
CA SER A 35 9.47 6.03 2.27
C SER A 35 9.27 6.22 0.76
N GLU A 36 8.68 5.21 0.14
CA GLU A 36 8.38 5.17 -1.28
C GLU A 36 6.96 4.67 -1.50
N LEU A 37 6.24 5.29 -2.43
CA LEU A 37 4.92 4.84 -2.86
C LEU A 37 4.86 4.72 -4.38
N LYS A 38 4.75 3.47 -4.84
CA LYS A 38 4.66 3.10 -6.26
C LYS A 38 3.31 2.49 -6.58
N ALA A 39 2.88 2.63 -7.83
CA ALA A 39 1.70 1.95 -8.34
C ALA A 39 1.91 1.58 -9.80
N THR A 40 1.46 0.39 -10.19
CA THR A 40 1.60 -0.18 -11.53
C THR A 40 0.27 -0.76 -12.00
N GLY A 41 0.07 -0.83 -13.31
CA GLY A 41 -1.16 -1.31 -13.94
C GLY A 41 -1.81 -0.27 -14.86
N ARG A 42 -2.96 -0.62 -15.44
CA ARG A 42 -3.74 0.24 -16.34
C ARG A 42 -5.13 0.51 -15.75
N GLY A 43 -5.66 1.71 -15.97
CA GLY A 43 -6.96 2.16 -15.43
C GLY A 43 -6.80 3.18 -14.30
N ASN A 44 -7.61 3.08 -13.25
CA ASN A 44 -7.71 4.07 -12.17
C ASN A 44 -6.56 4.01 -11.15
N VAL A 45 -5.30 4.08 -11.62
CA VAL A 45 -4.09 3.99 -10.79
C VAL A 45 -4.09 5.05 -9.68
N ARG A 46 -4.55 6.27 -9.98
CA ARG A 46 -4.65 7.36 -8.99
C ARG A 46 -5.57 7.00 -7.81
N LEU A 47 -6.67 6.29 -8.07
CA LEU A 47 -7.62 5.88 -7.03
C LEU A 47 -7.01 4.81 -6.13
N VAL A 48 -6.34 3.81 -6.69
CA VAL A 48 -5.66 2.76 -5.89
C VAL A 48 -4.52 3.38 -5.06
N LYS A 49 -3.79 4.34 -5.63
CA LYS A 49 -2.75 5.10 -4.92
C LYS A 49 -3.34 5.91 -3.75
N ALA A 50 -4.52 6.51 -3.93
CA ALA A 50 -5.22 7.25 -2.89
C ALA A 50 -5.73 6.32 -1.77
N LEU A 51 -6.30 5.17 -2.12
CA LEU A 51 -6.72 4.14 -1.15
C LEU A 51 -5.56 3.66 -0.29
N LEU A 52 -4.40 3.38 -0.90
CA LEU A 52 -3.20 2.99 -0.15
C LEU A 52 -2.75 4.09 0.82
N ARG A 53 -2.78 5.36 0.40
CA ARG A 53 -2.45 6.49 1.28
C ARG A 53 -3.43 6.62 2.45
N GLU A 54 -4.74 6.46 2.20
CA GLU A 54 -5.74 6.47 3.27
C GLU A 54 -5.54 5.30 4.23
N PHE A 55 -5.27 4.10 3.70
CA PHE A 55 -4.98 2.94 4.53
C PHE A 55 -3.79 3.22 5.45
N ILE A 56 -2.68 3.72 4.92
CA ILE A 56 -1.48 4.04 5.74
C ILE A 56 -1.79 5.08 6.83
N ARG A 57 -2.58 6.11 6.52
CA ARG A 57 -2.95 7.16 7.49
C ARG A 57 -3.82 6.64 8.63
N ASN A 58 -4.74 5.73 8.33
CA ASN A 58 -5.76 5.29 9.28
C ASN A 58 -5.41 3.95 9.95
N SER A 59 -4.39 3.26 9.47
CA SER A 59 -3.98 1.99 10.05
C SER A 59 -3.18 2.22 11.33
N ASP A 60 -3.47 1.41 12.34
CA ASP A 60 -2.71 1.40 13.59
C ASP A 60 -1.22 1.11 13.27
N PRO A 61 -0.28 1.97 13.71
CA PRO A 61 1.16 1.71 13.58
C PRO A 61 1.61 0.37 14.19
N ALA A 62 0.83 -0.21 15.12
CA ALA A 62 1.08 -1.54 15.66
C ALA A 62 0.66 -2.68 14.71
N LEU A 63 -0.29 -2.43 13.78
CA LEU A 63 -0.79 -3.41 12.80
C LEU A 63 0.01 -3.45 11.50
N ILE A 64 0.84 -2.43 11.23
CA ILE A 64 1.58 -2.28 9.96
C ILE A 64 3.03 -1.91 10.18
#